data_AF-A0A2X3GVH4-F1
#
_entry.id   AF-A0A2X3GVH4-F1
#
_cell.length_a   1.000
_cell.length_b   1.000
_cell.length_c   1.000
_cell.angle_alpha   90.00
_cell.angle_beta   90.00
_cell.angle_gamma   90.00
#
_symmetry.space_group_name_H-M   'P 1'
#
loop_
_entity.id
_entity.type
_entity.pdbx_description
1 polymer ?
#
loop_
_entity_poly.entity_id
_entity_poly.type
_entity_poly.pdbx_seq_one_letter_code
_entity_poly.pdbx_strand_id
1 'polypeptide(L)'
;MPDLSEAGRQSAEKLFATATTLLAHGGQNLFGEWSIADADLALMLNRLVLNGDKVPEALADYASFQWQRASIQRYVALSAKR
;
A
#
# COMPACT_ATOMS: atom_id res chain seq x y z
N MET A 1 -7.18 -15.98 -7.50
CA MET A 1 -5.70 -16.11 -7.58
C MET A 1 -5.27 -17.18 -6.60
N PRO A 2 -4.16 -17.90 -6.81
CA PRO A 2 -3.63 -18.80 -5.79
C PRO A 2 -3.24 -18.00 -4.53
N ASP A 3 -3.37 -18.62 -3.36
CA ASP A 3 -2.93 -18.03 -2.09
C ASP A 3 -1.41 -17.76 -2.11
N LEU A 4 -0.98 -16.83 -1.25
CA LEU A 4 0.45 -16.59 -1.02
C LEU A 4 1.15 -17.88 -0.56
N SER A 5 2.33 -18.13 -1.12
CA SER A 5 3.25 -19.13 -0.58
C SER A 5 3.65 -18.78 0.86
N GLU A 6 4.22 -19.74 1.59
CA GLU A 6 4.73 -19.51 2.95
C GLU A 6 5.69 -18.31 3.01
N ALA A 7 6.68 -18.26 2.11
CA ALA A 7 7.61 -17.13 2.03
C ALA A 7 6.91 -15.81 1.66
N GLY A 8 5.85 -15.87 0.84
CA GLY A 8 5.02 -14.73 0.51
C GLY A 8 4.26 -14.19 1.72
N ARG A 9 3.69 -15.08 2.54
CA ARG A 9 2.99 -14.71 3.78
C ARG A 9 3.94 -14.07 4.79
N GLN A 10 5.12 -14.65 5.00
CA GLN A 10 6.14 -14.08 5.90
C GLN A 10 6.61 -12.69 5.44
N SER A 11 6.74 -12.50 4.12
CA SER A 11 7.09 -11.19 3.56
C SER A 11 5.97 -10.16 3.74
N ALA A 12 4.70 -10.58 3.58
CA ALA A 12 3.54 -9.74 3.84
C ALA A 12 3.45 -9.33 5.32
N GLU A 13 3.65 -10.28 6.24
CA GLU A 13 3.68 -10.01 7.69
C GLU A 13 4.78 -8.99 8.05
N LYS A 14 5.98 -9.14 7.48
CA LYS A 14 7.07 -8.17 7.67
C LYS A 14 6.70 -6.78 7.15
N LEU A 15 6.06 -6.71 5.97
CA LEU A 15 5.57 -5.46 5.39
C LEU A 15 4.54 -4.80 6.33
N PHE A 16 3.57 -5.58 6.83
CA PHE A 16 2.53 -5.07 7.71
C PHE A 16 3.10 -4.55 9.04
N ALA A 17 3.99 -5.32 9.68
CA ALA A 17 4.62 -4.91 10.93
C ALA A 17 5.43 -3.60 10.77
N THR A 18 6.18 -3.49 9.66
CA THR A 18 6.96 -2.30 9.36
C THR A 18 6.07 -1.09 9.09
N ALA A 19 5.07 -1.23 8.21
CA ALA A 19 4.16 -0.14 7.85
C ALA A 19 3.33 0.33 9.05
N THR A 20 2.86 -0.60 9.88
CA THR A 20 2.11 -0.27 11.11
C THR A 20 2.97 0.53 12.08
N THR A 21 4.25 0.16 12.24
CA THR A 21 5.19 0.90 13.10
C THR A 21 5.44 2.32 12.56
N LEU A 22 5.64 2.45 11.25
CA LEU A 22 5.86 3.76 10.62
C LEU A 22 4.63 4.66 10.73
N LEU A 23 3.42 4.12 10.62
CA LEU A 23 2.16 4.85 10.68
C LEU A 23 1.56 4.95 12.10
N ALA A 24 2.29 4.49 13.13
CA ALA A 24 1.79 4.45 14.51
C ALA A 24 1.44 5.84 15.08
N HIS A 25 1.97 6.91 14.48
CA HIS A 25 1.61 8.29 14.81
C HIS A 25 0.19 8.69 14.35
N GLY A 26 -0.53 7.83 13.61
CA GLY A 26 -1.92 8.05 13.21
C GLY A 26 -2.13 9.13 12.12
N GLY A 27 -1.05 9.57 11.49
CA GLY A 27 -1.09 10.56 10.42
C GLY A 27 -1.41 9.93 9.07
N GLN A 28 -1.78 10.76 8.09
CA GLN A 28 -2.16 10.30 6.74
C GLN A 28 -0.95 9.93 5.86
N ASN A 29 0.23 10.50 6.12
CA ASN A 29 1.48 10.24 5.41
C ASN A 29 2.57 9.80 6.40
N LEU A 30 3.57 9.07 5.92
CA LEU A 30 4.65 8.49 6.71
C LEU A 30 5.46 9.50 7.54
N PHE A 31 5.62 10.72 7.03
CA PHE A 31 6.51 11.73 7.62
C PHE A 31 5.85 13.10 7.77
N GLY A 32 4.54 13.10 8.06
CA GLY A 32 3.72 14.31 8.17
C GLY A 32 3.27 14.79 6.78
N GLU A 33 4.14 15.49 6.07
CA GLU A 33 3.89 15.86 4.68
C GLU A 33 4.08 14.65 3.75
N TRP A 34 3.40 14.69 2.62
CA TRP A 34 3.54 13.63 1.62
C TRP A 34 4.96 13.58 1.05
N SER A 35 5.46 12.36 0.89
CA SER A 35 6.75 12.05 0.29
C SER A 35 6.61 10.95 -0.77
N ILE A 36 7.64 10.77 -1.60
CA ILE A 36 7.63 9.68 -2.59
C ILE A 36 7.53 8.29 -1.95
N ALA A 37 8.03 8.13 -0.71
CA ALA A 37 7.94 6.89 0.04
C ALA A 37 6.48 6.47 0.30
N ASP A 38 5.56 7.43 0.39
CA ASP A 38 4.14 7.13 0.54
C ASP A 38 3.57 6.43 -0.71
N ALA A 39 4.02 6.86 -1.90
CA ALA A 39 3.63 6.23 -3.16
C ALA A 39 4.16 4.80 -3.27
N ASP A 40 5.44 4.60 -2.93
CA ASP A 40 6.10 3.31 -3.00
C ASP A 40 5.47 2.31 -2.01
N LEU A 41 5.23 2.75 -0.77
CA LEU A 41 4.58 1.91 0.24
C LEU A 41 3.13 1.58 -0.14
N ALA A 42 2.36 2.57 -0.62
CA ALA A 42 0.99 2.34 -1.07
C ALA A 42 0.93 1.35 -2.25
N LEU A 43 1.87 1.44 -3.20
CA LEU A 43 1.99 0.46 -4.28
C LEU A 43 2.29 -0.94 -3.73
N MET A 44 3.23 -1.07 -2.79
CA MET A 44 3.56 -2.37 -2.17
C MET A 44 2.35 -2.99 -1.46
N LEU A 45 1.60 -2.20 -0.69
CA LEU A 45 0.38 -2.67 -0.02
C LEU A 45 -0.73 -3.01 -1.02
N ASN A 46 -0.91 -2.20 -2.06
CA ASN A 46 -1.93 -2.44 -3.09
C ASN A 46 -1.69 -3.71 -3.91
N ARG A 47 -0.47 -4.26 -3.94
CA ARG A 47 -0.24 -5.61 -4.50
C ARG A 47 -1.06 -6.69 -3.80
N LEU A 48 -1.31 -6.51 -2.51
CA LEU A 48 -2.10 -7.43 -1.68
C LEU A 48 -3.57 -7.01 -1.69
N VAL A 49 -3.85 -5.73 -1.44
CA VAL A 49 -5.23 -5.21 -1.39
C VAL A 49 -5.97 -5.44 -2.70
N LEU A 50 -5.38 -5.07 -3.84
CA LEU A 50 -6.03 -5.21 -5.15
C LEU A 50 -6.08 -6.67 -5.64
N ASN A 51 -5.27 -7.55 -5.05
CA ASN A 51 -5.34 -8.99 -5.29
C ASN A 51 -6.44 -9.68 -4.46
N GLY A 52 -6.98 -9.00 -3.44
CA GLY A 52 -7.99 -9.53 -2.53
C GLY A 52 -7.42 -10.28 -1.32
N ASP A 53 -6.11 -10.14 -1.05
CA ASP A 53 -5.48 -10.73 0.12
C ASP A 53 -5.93 -10.04 1.41
N LYS A 54 -5.83 -10.74 2.55
CA LYS A 54 -6.11 -10.15 3.87
C LYS A 54 -5.03 -9.15 4.23
N VAL A 55 -5.40 -7.88 4.35
CA VAL A 55 -4.56 -6.77 4.78
C VAL A 55 -5.20 -6.11 6.01
N PRO A 56 -4.43 -5.71 7.04
CA PRO A 56 -4.97 -4.93 8.15
C PRO A 56 -5.67 -3.67 7.66
N GLU A 57 -6.87 -3.39 8.19
CA GLU A 57 -7.77 -2.33 7.69
C GLU A 57 -7.09 -0.97 7.61
N ALA A 58 -6.38 -0.54 8.66
CA ALA A 58 -5.65 0.73 8.67
C ALA A 58 -4.60 0.87 7.55
N LEU A 59 -3.96 -0.25 7.14
CA LEU A 59 -3.00 -0.25 6.04
C LEU A 59 -3.69 -0.24 4.68
N ALA A 60 -4.84 -0.90 4.56
CA ALA A 60 -5.67 -0.85 3.36
C ALA A 60 -6.26 0.56 3.16
N ASP A 61 -6.71 1.20 4.22
CA ASP A 61 -7.18 2.59 4.22
C ASP A 61 -6.07 3.56 3.82
N TYR A 62 -4.90 3.43 4.43
CA TYR A 62 -3.72 4.22 4.07
C TYR A 62 -3.36 4.03 2.58
N ALA A 63 -3.29 2.79 2.09
CA ALA A 63 -2.98 2.51 0.69
C ALA A 63 -4.04 3.10 -0.25
N SER A 64 -5.33 2.98 0.08
CA SER A 64 -6.45 3.53 -0.69
C SER A 64 -6.44 5.05 -0.72
N PHE A 65 -6.13 5.69 0.41
CA PHE A 65 -5.97 7.14 0.50
C PHE A 65 -4.82 7.65 -0.37
N GLN A 66 -3.63 7.05 -0.23
CA GLN A 66 -2.47 7.43 -1.03
C GLN A 66 -2.72 7.22 -2.52
N TRP A 67 -3.44 6.15 -2.90
CA TRP A 67 -3.75 5.84 -4.29
C TRP A 67 -4.59 6.90 -4.99
N GLN A 68 -5.39 7.68 -4.25
CA GLN A 68 -6.20 8.77 -4.80
C GLN A 68 -5.37 9.99 -5.23
N ARG A 69 -4.08 10.04 -4.90
CA ARG A 69 -3.21 11.14 -5.29
C ARG A 69 -3.20 11.34 -6.81
N ALA A 70 -3.40 12.59 -7.24
CA ALA A 70 -3.52 12.94 -8.67
C ALA A 70 -2.34 12.46 -9.52
N SER A 71 -1.11 12.51 -9.01
CA SER A 71 0.08 12.01 -9.72
C SER A 71 0.04 10.50 -9.94
N ILE A 72 -0.45 9.72 -8.97
CA ILE A 72 -0.60 8.27 -9.06
C ILE A 72 -1.73 7.92 -10.01
N GLN A 73 -2.91 8.53 -9.85
CA GLN A 73 -4.04 8.31 -10.76
C GLN A 73 -3.70 8.64 -12.21
N ARG A 74 -2.95 9.74 -12.43
CA ARG A 74 -2.46 10.07 -13.77
C ARG A 74 -1.56 8.98 -14.34
N TYR A 75 -0.67 8.39 -13.54
CA TYR A 75 0.19 7.28 -13.97
C TYR A 75 -0.63 6.01 -14.28
N VAL A 76 -1.58 5.64 -13.42
CA VAL A 76 -2.50 4.51 -13.65
C VAL A 76 -3.30 4.70 -14.96
N ALA A 77 -3.76 5.92 -15.24
CA ALA A 77 -4.46 6.22 -16.49
C ALA A 77 -3.58 6.07 -17.75
N LEU A 78 -2.25 6.11 -17.63
CA LEU A 78 -1.34 5.86 -18.76
C LEU A 78 -1.35 4.38 -19.18
N SER A 79 -1.54 3.44 -18.25
CA SER A 79 -1.62 2.01 -18.57
C SER A 79 -3.02 1.56 -18.99
N ALA A 80 -4.07 2.28 -18.61
CA ALA A 80 -5.46 2.00 -19.01
C ALA A 80 -5.73 2.19 -20.52
N LYS A 81 -4.84 2.89 -21.24
CA LYS A 81 -4.94 3.12 -22.69
C LYS A 81 -4.27 2.01 -23.53
N ARG A 82 -4.04 0.83 -22.95
CA ARG A 82 -3.51 -0.34 -23.66
C ARG A 82 -4.55 -1.44 -23.74
#